data_AF-A0A1S9C6K7-F1
#
_entry.id   AF-A0A1S9C6K7-F1
#
_cell.length_a   1.000
_cell.length_b   1.000
_cell.length_c   1.000
_cell.angle_alpha   90.00
_cell.angle_beta   90.00
_cell.angle_gamma   90.00
#
_symmetry.space_group_name_H-M   'P 1'
#
loop_
_entity.id
_entity.type
_entity.pdbx_description
1 polymer ?
#
loop_
_entity_poly.entity_id
_entity_poly.type
_entity_poly.pdbx_seq_one_letter_code
_entity_poly.pdbx_strand_id
1 'polypeptide(L)'
;MKCYPYILYKDSKILREQLFQFGYVLGKWIYIIDALDDFPKDVKNNNFNPFYTLYYNPQLSVHENFEYMKNKAEFTLLNCGATCENILNKLPLKKNKNLLNNIVILGMMDKYMQVSNKYSCKKHRRNR
;
A
#
# COMPACT_ATOMS: atom_id res chain seq x y z
N MET A 1 -10.85 -15.94 4.54
CA MET A 1 -11.26 -16.82 3.43
C MET A 1 -11.04 -18.30 3.67
N LYS A 2 -9.97 -18.74 4.38
CA LYS A 2 -9.76 -20.17 4.69
C LYS A 2 -10.97 -20.83 5.36
N CYS A 3 -11.63 -20.12 6.27
CA CYS A 3 -12.85 -20.56 6.96
C CYS A 3 -14.13 -19.86 6.45
N TYR A 4 -14.11 -19.31 5.23
CA TYR A 4 -15.33 -18.70 4.68
C TYR A 4 -16.37 -19.80 4.41
N PRO A 5 -17.57 -19.72 4.99
CA PRO A 5 -18.46 -20.89 5.09
C PRO A 5 -19.19 -21.24 3.79
N TYR A 6 -19.24 -20.31 2.82
CA TYR A 6 -19.99 -20.53 1.57
C TYR A 6 -19.11 -21.02 0.43
N ILE A 7 -19.71 -21.78 -0.48
CA ILE A 7 -19.07 -22.30 -1.69
C ILE A 7 -18.86 -21.17 -2.70
N LEU A 8 -17.66 -21.11 -3.27
CA LEU A 8 -17.30 -20.14 -4.30
C LEU A 8 -17.51 -20.70 -5.70
N TYR A 9 -17.58 -19.83 -6.71
CA TYR A 9 -17.51 -20.28 -8.09
C TYR A 9 -16.12 -20.87 -8.39
N LYS A 10 -16.07 -22.07 -8.97
CA LYS A 10 -14.83 -22.87 -9.13
C LYS A 10 -14.08 -23.03 -7.79
N ASP A 11 -14.84 -23.31 -6.74
CA ASP A 11 -14.28 -23.48 -5.40
C ASP A 11 -13.19 -24.54 -5.37
N SER A 12 -12.10 -24.22 -4.72
CA SER A 12 -10.98 -25.12 -4.50
C SER A 12 -10.13 -24.60 -3.36
N LYS A 13 -9.35 -25.49 -2.74
CA LYS A 13 -8.35 -25.10 -1.74
C LYS A 13 -7.41 -24.03 -2.30
N ILE A 14 -6.97 -24.19 -3.55
CA ILE A 14 -6.10 -23.25 -4.26
C ILE A 14 -6.77 -21.87 -4.38
N LEU A 15 -8.03 -21.81 -4.83
CA LEU A 15 -8.76 -20.54 -4.95
C LEU A 15 -8.88 -19.83 -3.60
N ARG A 16 -9.24 -20.56 -2.55
CA ARG A 16 -9.39 -20.01 -1.19
C ARG A 16 -8.08 -19.49 -0.63
N GLU A 17 -6.98 -20.18 -0.90
CA GLU A 17 -5.63 -19.75 -0.56
C GLU A 17 -5.23 -18.50 -1.35
N GLN A 18 -5.48 -18.46 -2.66
CA GLN A 18 -5.23 -17.28 -3.49
C GLN A 18 -6.00 -16.07 -2.98
N LEU A 19 -7.29 -16.20 -2.68
CA LEU A 19 -8.08 -15.09 -2.17
C LEU A 19 -7.65 -14.65 -0.77
N PHE A 20 -7.25 -15.59 0.10
CA PHE A 20 -6.65 -15.26 1.39
C PHE A 20 -5.35 -14.46 1.21
N GLN A 21 -4.46 -14.92 0.34
CA GLN A 21 -3.20 -14.24 0.05
C GLN A 21 -3.44 -12.87 -0.57
N PHE A 22 -4.38 -12.75 -1.52
CA PHE A 22 -4.76 -11.48 -2.10
C PHE A 22 -5.19 -10.48 -1.03
N GLY A 23 -6.11 -10.87 -0.15
CA GLY A 23 -6.59 -10.02 0.94
C GLY A 23 -5.48 -9.64 1.93
N TYR A 24 -4.60 -10.59 2.27
CA TYR A 24 -3.47 -10.33 3.17
C TYR A 24 -2.49 -9.33 2.58
N VAL A 25 -2.06 -9.54 1.32
CA VAL A 25 -1.09 -8.67 0.64
C VAL A 25 -1.70 -7.29 0.37
N LEU A 26 -2.96 -7.23 -0.08
CA LEU A 26 -3.67 -5.97 -0.26
C LEU A 26 -3.80 -5.21 1.06
N GLY A 27 -4.20 -5.89 2.14
CA GLY A 27 -4.31 -5.28 3.46
C GLY A 27 -2.97 -4.76 3.98
N LYS A 28 -1.88 -5.52 3.78
CA LYS A 28 -0.52 -5.08 4.10
C LYS A 28 -0.13 -3.83 3.30
N TRP A 29 -0.45 -3.79 2.01
CA TRP A 29 -0.19 -2.61 1.18
C TRP A 29 -0.95 -1.38 1.69
N ILE A 30 -2.25 -1.51 1.96
CA ILE A 30 -3.11 -0.44 2.49
C ILE A 30 -2.55 0.09 3.81
N TYR A 31 -2.24 -0.81 4.76
CA TYR A 31 -1.71 -0.42 6.06
C TYR A 31 -0.40 0.36 5.95
N ILE A 32 0.52 -0.09 5.09
CA ILE A 32 1.83 0.53 4.92
C ILE A 32 1.70 1.90 4.25
N ILE A 33 0.92 2.02 3.18
CA ILE A 33 0.80 3.30 2.46
C ILE A 33 0.07 4.34 3.29
N ASP A 34 -0.93 3.93 4.09
CA ASP A 34 -1.68 4.80 5.00
C ASP A 34 -0.76 5.35 6.11
N ALA A 35 -0.02 4.45 6.78
CA ALA A 35 0.98 4.84 7.76
C ALA A 35 2.06 5.77 7.18
N LEU A 36 2.45 5.59 5.91
CA LEU A 36 3.41 6.49 5.26
C LEU A 36 2.78 7.87 4.97
N ASP A 37 1.55 7.92 4.45
CA ASP A 37 0.83 9.15 4.09
C ASP A 37 0.51 10.03 5.31
N ASP A 38 0.21 9.39 6.45
CA ASP A 38 -0.15 10.05 7.71
C ASP A 38 1.02 10.31 8.64
N PHE A 39 2.21 9.72 8.41
CA PHE A 39 3.40 9.90 9.26
C PHE A 39 3.64 11.36 9.70
N PRO A 40 3.63 12.36 8.82
CA PRO A 40 3.88 13.76 9.22
C PRO A 40 2.79 14.34 10.13
N LYS A 41 1.54 13.90 9.99
CA LYS A 41 0.44 14.29 10.88
C LYS A 41 0.53 13.55 12.21
N ASP A 42 0.88 12.27 12.18
CA ASP A 42 0.98 11.44 13.38
C ASP A 42 2.09 11.91 14.30
N VAL A 43 3.25 12.29 13.74
CA VAL A 43 4.34 12.94 14.50
C VAL A 43 3.85 14.22 15.15
N LYS A 44 3.11 15.06 14.43
CA LYS A 44 2.61 16.34 14.95
C LYS A 44 1.59 16.15 16.07
N ASN A 45 0.73 15.15 15.95
CA ASN A 45 -0.38 14.90 16.88
C ASN A 45 -0.01 13.90 17.99
N ASN A 46 1.21 13.38 17.99
CA ASN A 46 1.66 12.31 18.89
C ASN A 46 0.77 11.04 18.80
N ASN A 47 0.31 10.72 17.58
CA ASN A 47 -0.43 9.49 17.31
C ASN A 47 0.55 8.33 17.08
N PHE A 48 0.09 7.10 17.34
CA PHE A 48 0.87 5.92 17.00
C PHE A 48 1.04 5.79 15.48
N ASN A 49 2.28 5.64 15.05
CA ASN A 49 2.64 5.32 13.67
C ASN A 49 3.77 4.28 13.66
N PRO A 50 3.64 3.16 12.92
CA PRO A 50 4.63 2.10 12.92
C PRO A 50 6.00 2.56 12.43
N PHE A 51 6.06 3.47 11.46
CA PHE A 51 7.34 4.00 10.99
C PHE A 51 8.00 4.89 12.03
N TYR A 52 7.20 5.68 12.76
CA TYR A 52 7.72 6.48 13.86
C TYR A 52 8.41 5.59 14.91
N THR A 53 7.71 4.55 15.39
CA THR A 53 8.25 3.65 16.42
C THR A 53 9.50 2.90 15.97
N LEU A 54 9.58 2.50 14.70
CA LEU A 54 10.67 1.66 14.19
C LEU A 54 11.89 2.44 13.73
N TYR A 55 11.71 3.65 13.20
CA TYR A 55 12.73 4.31 12.39
C TYR A 55 12.91 5.81 12.66
N TYR A 56 12.09 6.42 13.52
CA TYR A 56 12.19 7.87 13.75
C TYR A 56 13.53 8.26 14.36
N ASN A 57 14.17 9.25 13.75
CA ASN A 57 15.38 9.87 14.27
C ASN A 57 15.09 11.34 14.62
N PRO A 58 15.15 11.74 15.90
CA PRO A 58 14.87 13.12 16.33
C PRO A 58 15.91 14.14 15.84
N GLN A 59 17.08 13.69 15.36
CA GLN A 59 18.11 14.56 14.78
C GLN A 59 17.81 14.94 13.32
N LEU A 60 16.86 14.26 12.68
CA LEU A 60 16.46 14.51 11.30
C LEU A 60 15.17 15.34 11.27
N SER A 61 15.02 16.16 10.24
CA SER A 61 13.76 16.83 9.96
C SER A 61 12.65 15.81 9.65
N VAL A 62 11.39 16.22 9.77
CA VAL A 62 10.24 15.38 9.38
C VAL A 62 10.35 14.94 7.92
N HIS A 63 10.91 15.79 7.05
CA HIS A 63 11.13 15.48 5.64
C HIS A 63 12.18 14.38 5.46
N GLU A 64 13.33 14.48 6.12
CA GLU A 64 14.39 13.46 6.02
C GLU A 64 13.94 12.12 6.59
N ASN A 65 13.22 12.13 7.73
CA ASN A 65 12.58 10.93 8.26
C ASN A 65 11.57 10.33 7.26
N PHE A 66 10.71 11.16 6.66
CA PHE A 66 9.75 10.70 5.67
C PHE A 66 10.45 10.05 4.46
N GLU A 67 11.49 10.68 3.91
CA GLU A 67 12.26 10.13 2.78
C GLU A 67 12.91 8.80 3.15
N TYR A 68 13.48 8.69 4.35
CA TYR A 68 14.02 7.43 4.85
C TYR A 68 12.96 6.33 4.94
N MET A 69 11.80 6.64 5.52
CA MET A 69 10.69 5.70 5.69
C MET A 69 10.08 5.28 4.34
N LYS A 70 9.93 6.23 3.41
CA LYS A 70 9.52 5.97 2.03
C LYS A 70 10.45 4.96 1.37
N ASN A 71 11.77 5.17 1.45
CA ASN A 71 12.76 4.26 0.87
C ASN A 71 12.70 2.86 1.52
N LYS A 72 12.40 2.77 2.83
CA LYS A 72 12.17 1.47 3.50
C LYS A 72 10.88 0.79 3.06
N ALA A 73 9.82 1.56 2.82
CA ALA A 73 8.51 1.05 2.45
C ALA A 73 8.41 0.62 0.98
N GLU A 74 9.16 1.30 0.09
CA GLU A 74 9.05 1.19 -1.36
C GLU A 74 9.07 -0.26 -1.87
N PHE A 75 10.12 -1.01 -1.55
CA PHE A 75 10.24 -2.40 -2.00
C PHE A 75 9.03 -3.24 -1.57
N THR A 76 8.56 -3.04 -0.34
CA THR A 76 7.40 -3.78 0.17
C THR A 76 6.12 -3.38 -0.55
N LEU A 77 5.89 -2.08 -0.78
CA LEU A 77 4.71 -1.58 -1.48
C LEU A 77 4.67 -2.06 -2.93
N LEU A 78 5.79 -1.96 -3.66
CA LEU A 78 5.89 -2.41 -5.05
C LEU A 78 5.67 -3.94 -5.15
N ASN A 79 6.30 -4.71 -4.27
CA ASN A 79 6.14 -6.16 -4.25
C ASN A 79 4.70 -6.58 -3.90
N CYS A 80 4.03 -5.87 -2.98
CA CYS A 80 2.63 -6.14 -2.67
C CYS A 80 1.72 -5.84 -3.88
N GLY A 81 1.96 -4.74 -4.60
CA GLY A 81 1.24 -4.41 -5.84
C GLY A 81 1.40 -5.50 -6.91
N ALA A 82 2.64 -5.89 -7.22
CA ALA A 82 2.94 -6.96 -8.18
C ALA A 82 2.33 -8.30 -7.76
N THR A 83 2.36 -8.63 -6.47
CA THR A 83 1.75 -9.85 -5.94
C THR A 83 0.23 -9.82 -6.05
N CYS A 84 -0.41 -8.68 -5.77
CA CYS A 84 -1.85 -8.50 -5.97
C CYS A 84 -2.23 -8.72 -7.43
N GLU A 85 -1.52 -8.10 -8.38
CA GLU A 85 -1.75 -8.26 -9.82
C GLU A 85 -1.61 -9.74 -10.24
N ASN A 86 -0.52 -10.39 -9.81
CA ASN A 86 -0.25 -11.79 -10.12
C ASN A 86 -1.36 -12.74 -9.62
N ILE A 87 -1.90 -12.49 -8.43
CA ILE A 87 -3.00 -13.29 -7.91
C ILE A 87 -4.30 -12.95 -8.64
N LEU A 88 -4.59 -11.67 -8.86
CA LEU A 88 -5.81 -11.21 -9.53
C LEU A 88 -5.95 -11.81 -10.94
N ASN A 89 -4.85 -11.91 -11.68
CA ASN A 89 -4.79 -12.53 -13.00
C ASN A 89 -5.13 -14.03 -13.00
N LYS A 90 -4.91 -14.73 -11.86
CA LYS A 90 -5.20 -16.16 -11.68
C LYS A 90 -6.62 -16.41 -11.17
N LEU A 91 -7.30 -15.41 -10.62
CA LEU A 91 -8.63 -15.57 -10.07
C LEU A 91 -9.67 -15.83 -11.18
N PRO A 92 -10.63 -16.76 -10.97
CA PRO A 92 -11.69 -17.08 -11.93
C PRO A 92 -12.82 -16.03 -11.91
N LEU A 93 -12.48 -14.77 -12.18
CA LEU A 93 -13.39 -13.64 -12.16
C LEU A 93 -14.43 -13.74 -13.29
N LYS A 94 -15.72 -13.59 -12.95
CA LYS A 94 -16.81 -13.56 -13.94
C LYS A 94 -17.13 -12.16 -14.47
N LYS A 95 -16.84 -11.12 -13.68
CA LYS A 95 -17.19 -9.72 -13.95
C LYS A 95 -16.09 -8.79 -13.47
N ASN A 96 -16.07 -7.57 -13.99
CA ASN A 96 -15.24 -6.46 -13.51
C ASN A 96 -13.71 -6.70 -13.51
N LYS A 97 -13.21 -7.67 -14.28
CA LYS A 97 -11.76 -7.96 -14.35
C LYS A 97 -10.95 -6.73 -14.72
N ASN A 98 -11.37 -5.98 -15.75
CA ASN A 98 -10.67 -4.77 -16.19
C ASN A 98 -10.68 -3.68 -15.10
N LEU A 99 -11.81 -3.48 -14.42
CA LEU A 99 -11.90 -2.52 -13.33
C LEU A 99 -10.96 -2.89 -12.17
N LEU A 100 -10.96 -4.15 -11.76
CA LEU A 100 -10.08 -4.63 -10.68
C LEU A 100 -8.60 -4.51 -11.08
N ASN A 101 -8.26 -4.83 -12.33
CA ASN A 101 -6.90 -4.65 -12.84
C ASN A 101 -6.50 -3.17 -12.83
N ASN A 102 -7.38 -2.27 -13.25
CA ASN A 102 -7.10 -0.83 -13.19
C ASN A 102 -6.88 -0.34 -11.77
N ILE A 103 -7.67 -0.82 -10.79
CA ILE A 103 -7.48 -0.47 -9.38
C ILE A 103 -6.11 -0.95 -8.88
N VAL A 104 -5.75 -2.20 -9.14
CA VAL A 104 -4.52 -2.80 -8.62
C VAL A 104 -3.27 -2.28 -9.32
N ILE A 105 -3.31 -2.10 -10.64
CA ILE A 105 -2.15 -1.71 -11.43
C ILE A 105 -1.99 -0.19 -11.43
N LEU A 106 -3.04 0.55 -11.82
CA LEU A 106 -2.97 2.00 -11.97
C LEU A 106 -3.28 2.70 -10.65
N GLY A 107 -4.35 2.30 -9.96
CA GLY A 107 -4.81 2.97 -8.74
C GLY A 107 -3.82 2.88 -7.59
N MET A 108 -3.25 1.70 -7.34
CA MET A 108 -2.23 1.53 -6.29
C MET A 108 -0.95 2.31 -6.60
N MET A 109 -0.47 2.26 -7.84
CA MET A 109 0.75 2.99 -8.24
C MET A 109 0.54 4.50 -8.21
N ASP A 110 -0.61 4.99 -8.69
CA ASP A 110 -0.96 6.41 -8.62
C ASP A 110 -0.99 6.90 -7.16
N LYS A 111 -1.65 6.15 -6.26
CA LYS A 111 -1.65 6.48 -4.83
C LYS A 111 -0.24 6.47 -4.22
N TYR A 112 0.58 5.47 -4.56
CA TYR A 112 1.99 5.44 -4.14
C TYR A 112 2.75 6.69 -4.61
N MET A 113 2.62 7.06 -5.89
CA MET A 113 3.28 8.23 -6.45
C MET A 113 2.80 9.53 -5.80
N GLN A 114 1.50 9.66 -5.50
CA GLN A 114 0.95 10.83 -4.80
C GLN A 114 1.54 10.98 -3.40
N VAL A 115 1.61 9.89 -2.62
CA VAL A 115 2.20 9.90 -1.27
C VAL A 115 3.69 10.21 -1.34
N SER A 116 4.42 9.52 -2.22
CA SER A 116 5.87 9.68 -2.40
C SER A 116 6.28 11.08 -2.85
N ASN A 117 5.44 11.76 -3.65
CA ASN A 117 5.73 13.09 -4.17
C ASN A 117 5.19 14.25 -3.32
N LYS A 118 4.47 13.96 -2.24
CA LYS A 118 3.84 14.97 -1.37
C LYS A 118 4.85 15.98 -0.82
N TYR A 119 6.10 15.57 -0.70
CA TYR A 119 7.20 16.38 -0.16
C TYR A 119 8.28 16.76 -1.18
N SER A 120 8.31 16.15 -2.36
CA SER A 120 9.30 16.45 -3.42
C SER A 120 9.04 17.81 -4.12
N CYS A 121 7.80 18.29 -4.14
CA CYS A 121 7.40 19.48 -4.92
C CYS A 121 7.34 20.82 -4.16
N LYS A 122 7.90 20.95 -2.95
CA LYS A 122 7.96 22.27 -2.26
C LYS A 122 9.05 23.22 -2.78
N LYS A 123 9.80 22.86 -3.82
CA LYS A 123 10.91 23.68 -4.35
C LYS A 123 10.52 24.78 -5.36
N HIS A 124 9.25 24.94 -5.75
CA HIS A 124 8.87 25.86 -6.85
C HIS A 124 7.67 26.78 -6.61
N ARG A 125 7.33 27.11 -5.35
CA ARG A 125 6.20 28.01 -5.04
C ARG A 125 6.49 29.15 -4.05
N ARG A 126 7.74 29.63 -4.04
CA ARG A 126 8.13 30.92 -3.44
C ARG A 126 8.96 31.67 -4.48
N ASN A 127 8.28 32.43 -5.33
CA ASN A 127 8.76 33.58 -6.12
C ASN A 127 7.69 33.93 -7.16
N ARG A 128 6.58 34.51 -6.70
CA ARG A 128 5.75 35.47 -7.44
C ARG A 128 5.12 36.40 -6.43
#